data_AF-A0A7Y5NLB9-F1
#
_entry.id   AF-A0A7Y5NLB9-F1
#
_cell.length_a   1.000
_cell.length_b   1.000
_cell.length_c   1.000
_cell.angle_alpha   90.00
_cell.angle_beta   90.00
_cell.angle_gamma   90.00
#
_symmetry.space_group_name_H-M   'P 1'
#
loop_
_entity.id
_entity.type
_entity.pdbx_description
1 polymer ?
#
loop_
_entity_poly.entity_id
_entity_poly.type
_entity_poly.pdbx_seq_one_letter_code
_entity_poly.pdbx_strand_id
1 'polypeptide(L)'
;MRYRGLGEVGLLLVSGAALLLALTRTGSDAGMTLWWLAVVLVGVLAPGWVAVRAIRAGRVAATDLGWAGPTGLVLALLTWLLAHLVGQRLPTLVVGPLVAAALLAVPATRRRVLGRDDTADEPAGSWPAAAWATLAVLVLVAVRWLWVGGLALMPPRPTATYELWNPDVLYQTALTGELRRELVPGYPMVDGEPLGYHWFFHALAAQLSGTGVDDLDVATRLLPATLVVILLLLAAAVGHQVTGHWSGGVGAAAALAVVRPIAVDTWVQPPINA
;
A
#
# COMPACT_ATOMS: atom_id res chain seq x y z
N MET A 1 -32.40 -8.52 -0.71
CA MET A 1 -31.18 -7.96 -0.08
C MET A 1 -30.03 -8.10 -1.07
N ARG A 2 -29.59 -7.00 -1.71
CA ARG A 2 -28.43 -7.02 -2.61
C ARG A 2 -27.17 -7.12 -1.76
N TYR A 3 -26.32 -8.11 -2.05
CA TYR A 3 -25.01 -8.39 -1.46
C TYR A 3 -24.00 -7.25 -1.66
N ARG A 4 -24.25 -6.10 -1.03
CA ARG A 4 -23.39 -4.91 -1.10
C ARG A 4 -22.21 -5.09 -0.16
N GLY A 5 -20.98 -4.91 -0.63
CA GLY A 5 -19.76 -4.96 0.18
C GLY A 5 -19.05 -6.31 0.22
N LEU A 6 -19.68 -7.42 -0.22
CA LEU A 6 -19.04 -8.74 -0.16
C LEU A 6 -17.87 -8.87 -1.15
N GLY A 7 -17.91 -8.17 -2.28
CA GLY A 7 -16.83 -8.18 -3.26
C GLY A 7 -15.58 -7.48 -2.72
N GLU A 8 -15.77 -6.29 -2.15
CA GLU A 8 -14.73 -5.48 -1.53
C GLU A 8 -14.10 -6.20 -0.33
N VAL A 9 -14.93 -6.70 0.58
CA VAL A 9 -14.48 -7.45 1.76
C VAL A 9 -13.76 -8.74 1.33
N GLY A 10 -14.34 -9.49 0.39
CA GLY A 10 -13.70 -10.69 -0.16
C GLY A 10 -12.34 -10.39 -0.77
N LEU A 11 -12.23 -9.32 -1.56
CA LEU A 11 -10.98 -8.90 -2.17
C LEU A 11 -9.92 -8.50 -1.13
N LEU A 12 -10.31 -7.73 -0.10
CA LEU A 12 -9.40 -7.36 0.99
C LEU A 12 -8.92 -8.58 1.78
N LEU A 13 -9.82 -9.53 2.07
CA LEU A 13 -9.47 -10.78 2.75
C LEU A 13 -8.49 -11.62 1.92
N VAL A 14 -8.76 -11.80 0.62
CA VAL A 14 -7.87 -12.53 -0.29
C VAL A 14 -6.51 -11.85 -0.37
N SER A 15 -6.49 -10.52 -0.53
CA SER A 15 -5.25 -9.73 -0.62
C SER A 15 -4.42 -9.85 0.65
N GLY A 16 -5.05 -9.65 1.82
CA GLY A 16 -4.39 -9.74 3.12
C GLY A 16 -3.87 -11.15 3.42
N ALA A 17 -4.67 -12.18 3.15
CA ALA A 17 -4.27 -13.57 3.35
C ALA A 17 -3.12 -13.98 2.42
N ALA A 18 -3.17 -13.56 1.15
CA ALA A 18 -2.12 -13.84 0.17
C ALA A 18 -0.80 -13.17 0.56
N LEU A 19 -0.83 -11.89 0.94
CA LEU A 19 0.35 -11.17 1.42
C LEU A 19 0.91 -11.79 2.70
N LEU A 20 0.06 -12.06 3.71
CA LEU A 20 0.48 -12.70 4.95
C LEU A 20 1.21 -14.03 4.67
N LEU A 21 0.61 -14.87 3.83
CA LEU A 21 1.21 -16.15 3.47
C LEU A 21 2.53 -15.94 2.72
N ALA A 22 2.58 -15.03 1.75
CA ALA A 22 3.78 -14.79 0.97
C ALA A 22 4.95 -14.29 1.80
N LEU A 23 4.72 -13.29 2.63
CA LEU A 23 5.74 -12.66 3.46
C LEU A 23 6.26 -13.64 4.53
N THR A 24 5.36 -14.31 5.26
CA THR A 24 5.77 -15.23 6.34
C THR A 24 6.47 -16.47 5.82
N ARG A 25 6.03 -17.04 4.69
CA ARG A 25 6.69 -18.20 4.07
C ARG A 25 8.03 -17.88 3.44
N THR A 26 8.31 -16.61 3.17
CA THR A 26 9.60 -16.13 2.68
C THR A 26 10.43 -15.46 3.77
N GLY A 27 10.07 -15.65 5.04
CA GLY A 27 10.92 -15.37 6.20
C GLY A 27 10.51 -14.18 7.06
N SER A 28 9.59 -13.33 6.64
CA SER A 28 9.15 -12.19 7.46
C SER A 28 8.47 -12.67 8.75
N ASP A 29 8.69 -11.97 9.85
CA ASP A 29 8.08 -12.32 11.14
C ASP A 29 6.55 -12.22 11.06
N ALA A 30 5.84 -13.23 11.59
CA ALA A 30 4.38 -13.30 11.51
C ALA A 30 3.70 -12.21 12.35
N GLY A 31 4.25 -11.90 13.54
CA GLY A 31 3.72 -10.86 14.41
C GLY A 31 3.85 -9.48 13.76
N MET A 32 5.04 -9.18 13.23
CA MET A 32 5.30 -7.95 12.48
C MET A 32 4.43 -7.85 11.22
N THR A 33 4.27 -8.96 10.48
CA THR A 33 3.43 -8.97 9.27
C THR A 33 1.96 -8.71 9.61
N LEU A 34 1.43 -9.31 10.69
CA LEU A 34 0.06 -9.06 11.15
C LEU A 34 -0.13 -7.61 11.61
N TRP A 35 0.85 -7.08 12.36
CA TRP A 35 0.85 -5.68 12.76
C TRP A 35 0.86 -4.75 11.54
N TRP A 36 1.71 -5.02 10.55
CA TRP A 36 1.77 -4.27 9.30
C TRP A 36 0.43 -4.29 8.56
N LEU A 37 -0.21 -5.46 8.43
CA LEU A 37 -1.54 -5.55 7.83
C LEU A 37 -2.58 -4.75 8.60
N ALA A 38 -2.50 -4.68 9.93
CA ALA A 38 -3.34 -3.80 10.73
C ALA A 38 -3.05 -2.32 10.42
N VAL A 39 -1.78 -1.90 10.32
CA VAL A 39 -1.39 -0.54 9.92
C VAL A 39 -1.99 -0.20 8.56
N VAL A 40 -1.90 -1.09 7.59
CA VAL A 40 -2.43 -0.87 6.24
C VAL A 40 -3.96 -0.82 6.26
N LEU A 41 -4.64 -1.77 6.89
CA LEU A 41 -6.11 -1.83 6.87
C LEU A 41 -6.74 -0.70 7.68
N VAL A 42 -6.26 -0.49 8.91
CA VAL A 42 -6.88 0.43 9.89
C VAL A 42 -6.25 1.82 9.83
N GLY A 43 -4.95 1.90 9.62
CA GLY A 43 -4.21 3.18 9.59
C GLY A 43 -4.19 3.85 8.22
N VAL A 44 -4.36 3.11 7.12
CA VAL A 44 -4.26 3.65 5.75
C VAL A 44 -5.58 3.51 5.00
N LEU A 45 -6.04 2.29 4.74
CA LEU A 45 -7.19 2.03 3.87
C LEU A 45 -8.51 2.52 4.48
N ALA A 46 -8.77 2.25 5.75
CA ALA A 46 -9.99 2.71 6.42
C ALA A 46 -10.12 4.26 6.44
N PRO A 47 -9.13 5.04 6.91
CA PRO A 47 -9.22 6.50 6.88
C PRO A 47 -9.19 7.07 5.47
N GLY A 48 -8.41 6.48 4.56
CA GLY A 48 -8.43 6.86 3.15
C GLY A 48 -9.80 6.67 2.52
N TRP A 49 -10.47 5.55 2.84
CA TRP A 49 -11.83 5.27 2.40
C TRP A 49 -12.84 6.30 2.93
N VAL A 50 -12.80 6.57 4.24
CA VAL A 50 -13.65 7.59 4.88
C VAL A 50 -13.40 8.97 4.26
N ALA A 51 -12.15 9.34 3.99
CA ALA A 51 -11.80 10.62 3.38
C ALA A 51 -12.33 10.75 1.94
N VAL A 52 -12.14 9.73 1.10
CA VAL A 52 -12.72 9.67 -0.26
C VAL A 52 -14.23 9.92 -0.21
N ARG A 53 -14.92 9.26 0.73
CA ARG A 53 -16.37 9.37 0.87
C ARG A 53 -16.87 10.60 1.60
N ALA A 54 -16.07 11.24 2.42
CA ALA A 54 -16.42 12.53 2.99
C ALA A 54 -16.57 13.60 1.89
N ILE A 55 -15.78 13.47 0.82
CA ILE A 55 -15.73 14.42 -0.30
C ILE A 55 -16.70 14.02 -1.41
N ARG A 56 -16.77 12.73 -1.77
CA ARG A 56 -17.65 12.25 -2.85
C ARG A 56 -19.11 12.13 -2.39
N ALA A 57 -20.01 12.81 -3.10
CA ALA A 57 -21.43 12.67 -2.92
C ALA A 57 -21.97 11.38 -3.60
N GLY A 58 -23.17 10.96 -3.21
CA GLY A 58 -23.91 9.88 -3.87
C GLY A 58 -23.69 8.50 -3.27
N ARG A 59 -23.96 7.44 -4.04
CA ARG A 59 -23.90 6.05 -3.55
C ARG A 59 -22.46 5.56 -3.47
N VAL A 60 -22.21 4.54 -2.62
CA VAL A 60 -20.93 3.83 -2.57
C VAL A 60 -20.73 3.08 -3.90
N ALA A 61 -19.58 3.31 -4.54
CA ALA A 61 -19.19 2.64 -5.78
C ALA A 61 -18.24 1.46 -5.50
N ALA A 62 -18.00 0.62 -6.50
CA ALA A 62 -16.98 -0.44 -6.42
C ALA A 62 -15.54 0.11 -6.52
N THR A 63 -15.35 1.22 -7.25
CA THR A 63 -14.04 1.87 -7.51
C THR A 63 -13.48 2.66 -6.34
N ASP A 64 -14.35 2.88 -5.38
CA ASP A 64 -14.19 3.70 -4.20
C ASP A 64 -13.08 3.13 -3.28
N LEU A 65 -12.93 1.80 -3.25
CA LEU A 65 -11.81 1.10 -2.61
C LEU A 65 -10.45 1.40 -3.28
N GLY A 66 -10.41 1.55 -4.61
CA GLY A 66 -9.17 1.84 -5.34
C GLY A 66 -8.58 3.22 -5.02
N TRP A 67 -9.43 4.17 -4.64
CA TRP A 67 -9.01 5.51 -4.19
C TRP A 67 -8.63 5.56 -2.71
N ALA A 68 -9.04 4.57 -1.90
CA ALA A 68 -8.76 4.54 -0.48
C ALA A 68 -7.25 4.46 -0.18
N GLY A 69 -6.51 3.63 -0.92
CA GLY A 69 -5.06 3.47 -0.76
C GLY A 69 -4.29 4.78 -0.94
N PRO A 70 -4.33 5.43 -2.12
CA PRO A 70 -3.61 6.69 -2.34
C PRO A 70 -4.00 7.79 -1.36
N THR A 71 -5.30 7.92 -1.06
CA THR A 71 -5.79 8.91 -0.10
C THR A 71 -5.24 8.64 1.30
N GLY A 72 -5.24 7.38 1.74
CA GLY A 72 -4.68 6.96 3.02
C GLY A 72 -3.16 7.20 3.11
N LEU A 73 -2.43 6.95 2.02
CA LEU A 73 -0.98 7.21 1.96
C LEU A 73 -0.68 8.71 2.05
N VAL A 74 -1.49 9.57 1.42
CA VAL A 74 -1.38 11.02 1.59
C VAL A 74 -1.62 11.42 3.05
N LEU A 75 -2.64 10.86 3.70
CA LEU A 75 -2.88 11.11 5.14
C LEU A 75 -1.71 10.63 6.01
N ALA A 76 -1.09 9.49 5.68
CA ALA A 76 0.10 9.01 6.36
C ALA A 76 1.29 9.97 6.16
N LEU A 77 1.54 10.46 4.95
CA LEU A 77 2.59 11.46 4.68
C LEU A 77 2.34 12.79 5.41
N LEU A 78 1.09 13.25 5.48
CA LEU A 78 0.75 14.43 6.28
C LEU A 78 0.98 14.16 7.78
N THR A 79 0.67 12.96 8.25
CA THR A 79 0.95 12.55 9.64
C THR A 79 2.46 12.56 9.92
N TRP A 80 3.27 12.05 9.00
CA TRP A 80 4.73 12.09 9.07
C TRP A 80 5.28 13.52 9.14
N LEU A 81 4.78 14.40 8.27
CA LEU A 81 5.17 15.82 8.26
C LEU A 81 4.82 16.48 9.60
N LEU A 82 3.58 16.30 10.06
CA LEU A 82 3.12 16.89 11.32
C LEU A 82 3.91 16.36 12.52
N ALA A 83 4.23 15.06 12.54
CA ALA A 83 5.04 14.44 13.58
C ALA A 83 6.40 15.14 13.74
N HIS A 84 7.06 15.44 12.61
CA HIS A 84 8.33 16.17 12.60
C HIS A 84 8.16 17.63 13.04
N LEU A 85 7.14 18.32 12.54
CA LEU A 85 6.88 19.73 12.89
C LEU A 85 6.59 19.93 14.37
N VAL A 86 5.93 18.97 15.02
CA VAL A 86 5.61 19.04 16.46
C VAL A 86 6.63 18.32 17.35
N GLY A 87 7.61 17.63 16.77
CA GLY A 87 8.62 16.85 17.49
C GLY A 87 8.06 15.67 18.28
N GLN A 88 6.94 15.07 17.85
CA GLN A 88 6.29 13.94 18.53
C GLN A 88 6.03 12.78 17.59
N ARG A 89 6.06 11.55 18.12
CA ARG A 89 5.64 10.37 17.35
C ARG A 89 4.12 10.35 17.24
N LEU A 90 3.62 10.23 16.01
CA LEU A 90 2.21 10.13 15.70
C LEU A 90 1.92 8.79 15.01
N PRO A 91 1.60 7.71 15.74
CA PRO A 91 1.40 6.39 15.16
C PRO A 91 0.22 6.40 14.18
N THR A 92 0.43 5.87 12.96
CA THR A 92 -0.61 5.81 11.92
C THR A 92 -1.84 5.03 12.35
N LEU A 93 -1.66 3.97 13.17
CA LEU A 93 -2.75 3.21 13.79
C LEU A 93 -3.62 4.01 14.77
N VAL A 94 -3.16 5.18 15.21
CA VAL A 94 -3.91 6.09 16.08
C VAL A 94 -4.46 7.25 15.26
N VAL A 95 -3.60 7.96 14.52
CA VAL A 95 -4.00 9.16 13.78
C VAL A 95 -4.99 8.85 12.68
N GLY A 96 -4.80 7.76 11.92
CA GLY A 96 -5.72 7.35 10.87
C GLY A 96 -7.16 7.20 11.39
N PRO A 97 -7.40 6.30 12.38
CA PRO A 97 -8.72 6.15 12.99
C PRO A 97 -9.29 7.43 13.61
N LEU A 98 -8.45 8.29 14.22
CA LEU A 98 -8.91 9.57 14.75
C LEU A 98 -9.42 10.51 13.64
N VAL A 99 -8.69 10.61 12.52
CA VAL A 99 -9.13 11.39 11.35
C VAL A 99 -10.45 10.83 10.80
N ALA A 100 -10.55 9.50 10.67
CA ALA A 100 -11.77 8.84 10.22
C ALA A 100 -12.95 9.14 11.18
N ALA A 101 -12.72 9.04 12.50
CA ALA A 101 -13.73 9.32 13.51
C ALA A 101 -14.17 10.79 13.49
N ALA A 102 -13.23 11.73 13.34
CA ALA A 102 -13.54 13.15 13.22
C ALA A 102 -14.40 13.46 11.99
N LEU A 103 -14.07 12.85 10.84
CA LEU A 103 -14.90 12.95 9.64
C LEU A 103 -16.28 12.32 9.83
N LEU A 104 -16.39 11.20 10.54
CA LEU A 104 -17.67 10.54 10.83
C LEU A 104 -18.51 11.26 11.89
N ALA A 105 -17.91 12.12 12.72
CA ALA A 105 -18.61 12.93 13.71
C ALA A 105 -19.47 14.03 13.04
N VAL A 106 -19.04 14.53 11.89
CA VAL A 106 -19.80 15.52 11.12
C VAL A 106 -20.99 14.83 10.40
N PRO A 107 -22.26 15.22 10.66
CA PRO A 107 -23.42 14.50 10.13
C PRO A 107 -23.48 14.44 8.60
N ALA A 108 -23.04 15.50 7.93
CA ALA A 108 -23.06 15.59 6.46
C ALA A 108 -22.10 14.59 5.81
N THR A 109 -20.86 14.52 6.28
CA THR A 109 -19.86 13.54 5.84
C THR A 109 -20.24 12.13 6.24
N ARG A 110 -20.79 11.92 7.46
CA ARG A 110 -21.30 10.61 7.88
C ARG A 110 -22.36 10.05 6.91
N ARG A 111 -23.29 10.89 6.44
CA ARG A 111 -24.30 10.47 5.44
C ARG A 111 -23.66 10.05 4.12
N ARG A 112 -22.68 10.82 3.62
CA ARG A 112 -21.93 10.48 2.39
C ARG A 112 -21.13 9.20 2.54
N VAL A 113 -20.43 9.02 3.66
CA VAL A 113 -19.66 7.81 3.98
C VAL A 113 -20.53 6.57 4.02
N LEU A 114 -21.70 6.67 4.64
CA LEU A 114 -22.64 5.55 4.73
C LEU A 114 -23.49 5.38 3.46
N GLY A 115 -23.29 6.21 2.43
CA GLY A 115 -24.01 6.15 1.16
C GLY A 115 -25.52 6.40 1.31
N ARG A 116 -25.90 7.25 2.28
CA ARG A 116 -27.31 7.59 2.60
C ARG A 116 -27.79 8.90 1.94
N ASP A 117 -27.08 9.40 0.95
CA ASP A 117 -27.53 10.56 0.18
C ASP A 117 -28.52 10.10 -0.90
N ASP A 118 -29.78 10.48 -0.73
CA ASP A 118 -30.92 10.09 -1.58
C ASP A 118 -30.94 10.81 -2.95
N THR A 119 -30.02 11.75 -3.19
CA THR A 119 -30.01 12.61 -4.38
C THR A 119 -29.28 12.03 -5.59
N ALA A 120 -28.78 10.79 -5.51
CA ALA A 120 -28.01 10.18 -6.60
C ALA A 120 -28.87 9.24 -7.45
N ASP A 121 -29.26 9.74 -8.63
CA ASP A 121 -29.87 8.99 -9.74
C ASP A 121 -28.88 8.03 -10.43
N GLU A 122 -27.59 8.12 -10.14
CA GLU A 122 -26.62 7.17 -10.70
C GLU A 122 -26.86 5.76 -10.15
N PRO A 123 -27.02 4.74 -11.02
CA PRO A 123 -27.01 3.37 -10.58
C PRO A 123 -25.64 3.13 -9.93
N ALA A 124 -25.64 2.87 -8.62
CA ALA A 124 -24.45 2.39 -7.93
C ALA A 124 -23.91 1.20 -8.73
N GLY A 125 -22.82 1.43 -9.47
CA GLY A 125 -22.22 0.47 -10.38
C GLY A 125 -21.64 -0.69 -9.58
N SER A 126 -22.51 -1.61 -9.14
CA SER A 126 -22.09 -2.84 -8.51
C SER A 126 -21.43 -3.68 -9.58
N TRP A 127 -20.12 -3.88 -9.46
CA TRP A 127 -19.39 -4.78 -10.32
C TRP A 127 -19.99 -6.19 -10.21
N PRO A 128 -20.09 -6.94 -11.33
CA PRO A 128 -20.56 -8.32 -11.27
C PRO A 128 -19.58 -9.17 -10.44
N ALA A 129 -20.07 -10.26 -9.84
CA ALA A 129 -19.23 -11.17 -9.06
C ALA A 129 -18.00 -11.68 -9.85
N ALA A 130 -18.15 -11.88 -11.16
CA ALA A 130 -17.05 -12.24 -12.04
C ALA A 130 -15.93 -11.18 -12.07
N ALA A 131 -16.26 -9.88 -12.04
CA ALA A 131 -15.25 -8.83 -12.03
C ALA A 131 -14.45 -8.82 -10.71
N TRP A 132 -15.12 -9.01 -9.57
CA TRP A 132 -14.45 -9.15 -8.27
C TRP A 132 -13.59 -10.41 -8.20
N ALA A 133 -14.08 -11.54 -8.70
CA ALA A 133 -13.32 -12.77 -8.79
C ALA A 133 -12.06 -12.59 -9.67
N THR A 134 -12.19 -11.94 -10.82
CA THR A 134 -11.05 -11.65 -11.69
C THR A 134 -10.04 -10.74 -11.00
N LEU A 135 -10.47 -9.66 -10.31
CA LEU A 135 -9.54 -8.83 -9.53
C LEU A 135 -8.82 -9.64 -8.45
N ALA A 136 -9.51 -10.53 -7.75
CA ALA A 136 -8.90 -11.39 -6.74
C ALA A 136 -7.83 -12.30 -7.37
N VAL A 137 -8.10 -12.90 -8.54
CA VAL A 137 -7.10 -13.67 -9.28
C VAL A 137 -5.90 -12.81 -9.69
N LEU A 138 -6.12 -11.59 -10.19
CA LEU A 138 -5.04 -10.69 -10.58
C LEU A 138 -4.15 -10.30 -9.40
N VAL A 139 -4.73 -10.08 -8.21
CA VAL A 139 -3.97 -9.88 -6.98
C VAL A 139 -3.14 -11.11 -6.63
N LEU A 140 -3.72 -12.32 -6.70
CA LEU A 140 -2.98 -13.56 -6.44
C LEU A 140 -1.82 -13.76 -7.42
N VAL A 141 -2.02 -13.42 -8.69
CA VAL A 141 -0.97 -13.43 -9.71
C VAL A 141 0.15 -12.45 -9.35
N ALA A 142 -0.19 -11.20 -9.01
CA ALA A 142 0.81 -10.20 -8.59
C ALA A 142 1.58 -10.60 -7.32
N VAL A 143 0.89 -11.16 -6.32
CA VAL A 143 1.54 -11.69 -5.11
C VAL A 143 2.45 -12.88 -5.45
N ARG A 144 2.03 -13.76 -6.36
CA ARG A 144 2.88 -14.85 -6.84
C ARG A 144 4.13 -14.33 -7.55
N TRP A 145 4.02 -13.26 -8.34
CA TRP A 145 5.17 -12.61 -8.97
C TRP A 145 6.11 -12.01 -7.94
N LEU A 146 5.59 -11.27 -6.96
CA LEU A 146 6.37 -10.74 -5.84
C LEU A 146 7.11 -11.84 -5.09
N TRP A 147 6.44 -12.98 -4.85
CA TRP A 147 7.07 -14.14 -4.22
C TRP A 147 8.29 -14.60 -5.00
N VAL A 148 8.13 -14.94 -6.29
CA VAL A 148 9.22 -15.58 -7.06
C VAL A 148 10.31 -14.60 -7.49
N GLY A 149 9.95 -13.34 -7.73
CA GLY A 149 10.86 -12.34 -8.29
C GLY A 149 11.55 -11.46 -7.24
N GLY A 150 11.10 -11.50 -5.99
CA GLY A 150 11.65 -10.63 -4.94
C GLY A 150 11.70 -11.32 -3.57
N LEU A 151 10.53 -11.65 -3.01
CA LEU A 151 10.46 -12.06 -1.60
C LEU A 151 11.24 -13.35 -1.29
N ALA A 152 11.26 -14.33 -2.20
CA ALA A 152 12.03 -15.56 -1.99
C ALA A 152 13.55 -15.37 -2.18
N LEU A 153 13.98 -14.27 -2.79
CA LEU A 153 15.38 -13.99 -3.13
C LEU A 153 16.02 -12.96 -2.17
N MET A 154 15.20 -12.18 -1.47
CA MET A 154 15.65 -11.11 -0.57
C MET A 154 15.19 -11.41 0.85
N PRO A 155 16.02 -12.02 1.73
CA PRO A 155 15.61 -12.30 3.10
C PRO A 155 15.25 -11.00 3.84
N PRO A 156 14.39 -11.03 4.87
CA PRO A 156 13.94 -9.82 5.57
C PRO A 156 15.03 -9.21 6.48
N ARG A 157 16.06 -9.99 6.81
CA ARG A 157 17.17 -9.62 7.68
C ARG A 157 18.45 -10.29 7.17
N PRO A 158 19.63 -9.66 7.33
CA PRO A 158 20.89 -10.31 7.02
C PRO A 158 21.04 -11.57 7.87
N THR A 159 21.42 -12.68 7.24
CA THR A 159 21.73 -13.93 7.95
C THR A 159 23.24 -14.11 8.09
N ALA A 160 23.67 -15.11 8.85
CA ALA A 160 25.09 -15.48 8.96
C ALA A 160 25.64 -16.15 7.68
N THR A 161 24.80 -16.37 6.66
CA THR A 161 25.24 -16.89 5.36
C THR A 161 25.73 -15.77 4.46
N TYR A 162 26.63 -16.09 3.54
CA TYR A 162 27.13 -15.11 2.57
C TYR A 162 26.03 -14.76 1.58
N GLU A 163 25.30 -13.69 1.88
CA GLU A 163 24.28 -13.10 1.02
C GLU A 163 24.82 -11.81 0.42
N LEU A 164 24.87 -11.73 -0.92
CA LEU A 164 25.18 -10.48 -1.61
C LEU A 164 23.96 -9.58 -1.55
N TRP A 165 23.96 -8.65 -0.60
CA TRP A 165 22.97 -7.60 -0.53
C TRP A 165 23.29 -6.52 -1.57
N ASN A 166 22.30 -6.17 -2.39
CA ASN A 166 22.43 -5.04 -3.29
C ASN A 166 22.67 -3.76 -2.46
N PRO A 167 23.74 -2.98 -2.71
CA PRO A 167 23.99 -1.71 -2.02
C PRO A 167 22.79 -0.77 -2.03
N ASP A 168 21.99 -0.77 -3.11
CA ASP A 168 20.78 0.02 -3.22
C ASP A 168 19.77 -0.31 -2.12
N VAL A 169 19.62 -1.59 -1.76
CA VAL A 169 18.68 -2.02 -0.71
C VAL A 169 19.08 -1.44 0.65
N LEU A 170 20.38 -1.46 0.96
CA LEU A 170 20.91 -0.89 2.19
C LEU A 170 20.76 0.64 2.17
N TYR A 171 20.99 1.27 1.02
CA TYR A 171 20.76 2.70 0.81
C TYR A 171 19.30 3.09 1.06
N GLN A 172 18.33 2.40 0.46
CA GLN A 172 16.89 2.67 0.66
C GLN A 172 16.45 2.49 2.13
N THR A 173 17.07 1.54 2.83
CA THR A 173 16.80 1.30 4.26
C THR A 173 17.40 2.42 5.12
N ALA A 174 18.63 2.85 4.82
CA ALA A 174 19.27 3.97 5.51
C ALA A 174 18.48 5.27 5.33
N LEU A 175 17.95 5.54 4.12
CA LEU A 175 17.05 6.67 3.87
C LEU A 175 15.79 6.60 4.75
N THR A 176 15.21 5.41 4.93
CA THR A 176 14.07 5.24 5.86
C THR A 176 14.44 5.65 7.29
N GLY A 177 15.66 5.31 7.71
CA GLY A 177 16.22 5.77 8.99
C GLY A 177 16.40 7.28 9.08
N GLU A 178 16.91 7.94 8.03
CA GLU A 178 17.05 9.41 7.98
C GLU A 178 15.68 10.09 8.06
N LEU A 179 14.72 9.67 7.24
CA LEU A 179 13.36 10.24 7.21
C LEU A 179 12.59 9.98 8.51
N ARG A 180 13.05 9.09 9.40
CA ARG A 180 12.49 8.93 10.74
C ARG A 180 12.95 10.02 11.70
N ARG A 181 14.17 10.54 11.50
CA ARG A 181 14.82 11.48 12.40
C ARG A 181 14.66 12.92 11.93
N GLU A 182 14.69 13.14 10.63
CA GLU A 182 14.82 14.46 10.03
C GLU A 182 13.74 14.74 8.99
N LEU A 183 13.24 15.98 9.02
CA LEU A 183 12.31 16.48 8.01
C LEU A 183 13.01 16.79 6.68
N VAL A 184 14.25 17.26 6.76
CA VAL A 184 15.11 17.58 5.61
C VAL A 184 16.32 16.65 5.68
N PRO A 185 16.23 15.44 5.11
CA PRO A 185 17.26 14.42 5.25
C PRO A 185 18.49 14.75 4.40
N GLY A 186 19.67 14.34 4.88
CA GLY A 186 20.91 14.27 4.10
C GLY A 186 21.09 12.92 3.40
N TYR A 187 22.15 12.79 2.59
CA TYR A 187 22.61 11.49 2.12
C TYR A 187 23.22 10.70 3.28
N PRO A 188 22.75 9.48 3.60
CA PRO A 188 23.23 8.75 4.78
C PRO A 188 24.72 8.34 4.71
N MET A 189 25.35 8.41 3.54
CA MET A 189 26.74 8.02 3.30
C MET A 189 27.68 9.21 3.16
N VAL A 190 27.15 10.43 3.08
CA VAL A 190 27.92 11.65 2.84
C VAL A 190 27.41 12.73 3.76
N ASP A 191 28.15 12.98 4.84
CA ASP A 191 27.80 13.98 5.83
C ASP A 191 27.71 15.39 5.21
N GLY A 192 26.69 16.15 5.62
CA GLY A 192 26.43 17.51 5.13
C GLY A 192 25.85 17.63 3.72
N GLU A 193 25.71 16.56 2.94
CA GLU A 193 25.14 16.63 1.58
C GLU A 193 23.61 16.49 1.63
N PRO A 194 22.83 17.45 1.08
CA PRO A 194 21.37 17.38 1.07
C PRO A 194 20.85 16.27 0.15
N LEU A 195 19.79 15.57 0.55
CA LEU A 195 19.22 14.50 -0.25
C LEU A 195 18.56 15.02 -1.55
N GLY A 196 19.17 14.71 -2.70
CA GLY A 196 18.62 14.98 -4.04
C GLY A 196 17.77 13.84 -4.64
N TYR A 197 17.35 12.89 -3.82
CA TYR A 197 16.67 11.65 -4.24
C TYR A 197 15.17 11.67 -3.95
N HIS A 198 14.41 10.73 -4.52
CA HIS A 198 12.98 10.61 -4.19
C HIS A 198 12.81 10.13 -2.74
N TRP A 199 12.03 10.86 -1.95
CA TRP A 199 11.95 10.66 -0.49
C TRP A 199 10.61 10.12 0.01
N PHE A 200 9.54 10.25 -0.79
CA PHE A 200 8.17 9.91 -0.36
C PHE A 200 8.01 8.46 0.10
N PHE A 201 8.66 7.51 -0.60
CA PHE A 201 8.63 6.09 -0.23
C PHE A 201 9.26 5.87 1.15
N HIS A 202 10.39 6.51 1.44
CA HIS A 202 11.11 6.38 2.70
C HIS A 202 10.39 7.07 3.86
N ALA A 203 9.77 8.23 3.60
CA ALA A 203 8.90 8.89 4.58
C ALA A 203 7.69 8.01 4.95
N LEU A 204 7.06 7.36 3.95
CA LEU A 204 6.01 6.39 4.19
C LEU A 204 6.53 5.19 4.99
N ALA A 205 7.65 4.59 4.60
CA ALA A 205 8.24 3.48 5.34
C ALA A 205 8.51 3.86 6.80
N ALA A 206 9.12 5.03 7.04
CA ALA A 206 9.42 5.55 8.36
C ALA A 206 8.15 5.73 9.22
N GLN A 207 7.11 6.32 8.62
CA GLN A 207 5.84 6.59 9.28
C GLN A 207 5.02 5.32 9.56
N LEU A 208 5.10 4.32 8.68
CA LEU A 208 4.29 3.11 8.76
C LEU A 208 4.95 1.99 9.56
N SER A 209 6.29 1.96 9.71
CA SER A 209 7.01 0.89 10.41
C SER A 209 7.12 1.07 11.93
N GLY A 210 6.61 2.17 12.48
CA GLY A 210 6.47 2.37 13.92
C GLY A 210 7.80 2.62 14.64
N THR A 211 8.49 1.56 15.07
CA THR A 211 9.70 1.63 15.90
C THR A 211 11.01 1.67 15.10
N GLY A 212 10.97 1.22 13.85
CA GLY A 212 12.13 1.15 12.95
C GLY A 212 12.98 -0.12 13.05
N VAL A 213 12.68 -1.02 13.99
CA VAL A 213 13.42 -2.28 14.18
C VAL A 213 13.40 -3.16 12.92
N ASP A 214 12.29 -3.08 12.17
CA ASP A 214 12.04 -3.87 10.98
C ASP A 214 12.11 -3.03 9.68
N ASP A 215 12.82 -1.89 9.70
CA ASP A 215 12.86 -0.97 8.54
C ASP A 215 13.41 -1.63 7.27
N LEU A 216 14.32 -2.61 7.38
CA LEU A 216 14.78 -3.38 6.24
C LEU A 216 13.65 -4.21 5.61
N ASP A 217 12.92 -5.00 6.41
CA ASP A 217 11.79 -5.80 5.91
C ASP A 217 10.66 -4.89 5.40
N VAL A 218 10.42 -3.77 6.07
CA VAL A 218 9.40 -2.80 5.63
C VAL A 218 9.76 -2.18 4.29
N ALA A 219 10.96 -1.60 4.16
CA ALA A 219 11.38 -0.89 2.96
C ALA A 219 11.56 -1.82 1.76
N THR A 220 11.96 -3.07 1.97
CA THR A 220 12.27 -4.00 0.87
C THR A 220 11.13 -4.92 0.50
N ARG A 221 10.21 -5.20 1.43
CA ARG A 221 9.22 -6.28 1.28
C ARG A 221 7.81 -5.82 1.60
N LEU A 222 7.53 -5.41 2.84
CA LEU A 222 6.17 -5.14 3.30
C LEU A 222 5.53 -3.96 2.56
N LEU A 223 6.23 -2.82 2.47
CA LEU A 223 5.71 -1.63 1.81
C LEU A 223 5.60 -1.82 0.29
N PRO A 224 6.64 -2.27 -0.45
CA PRO A 224 6.53 -2.51 -1.88
C PRO A 224 5.40 -3.49 -2.25
N ALA A 225 5.27 -4.61 -1.51
CA ALA A 225 4.22 -5.59 -1.77
C ALA A 225 2.82 -5.01 -1.55
N THR A 226 2.66 -4.17 -0.52
CA THR A 226 1.41 -3.46 -0.25
C THR A 226 1.08 -2.45 -1.36
N LEU A 227 2.08 -1.67 -1.80
CA LEU A 227 1.91 -0.67 -2.85
C LEU A 227 1.50 -1.29 -4.18
N VAL A 228 2.01 -2.48 -4.54
CA VAL A 228 1.58 -3.22 -5.73
C VAL A 228 0.09 -3.53 -5.68
N VAL A 229 -0.42 -4.03 -4.54
CA VAL A 229 -1.86 -4.31 -4.40
C VAL A 229 -2.67 -3.01 -4.48
N ILE A 230 -2.26 -1.95 -3.79
CA ILE A 230 -2.92 -0.64 -3.86
C ILE A 230 -2.96 -0.12 -5.30
N LEU A 231 -1.86 -0.26 -6.05
CA LEU A 231 -1.76 0.20 -7.43
C LEU A 231 -2.70 -0.57 -8.36
N LEU A 232 -2.87 -1.89 -8.17
CA LEU A 232 -3.84 -2.68 -8.93
C LEU A 232 -5.27 -2.21 -8.67
N LEU A 233 -5.62 -1.93 -7.42
CA LEU A 233 -6.95 -1.43 -7.06
C LEU A 233 -7.19 -0.02 -7.63
N LEU A 234 -6.17 0.85 -7.59
CA LEU A 234 -6.23 2.17 -8.21
C LEU A 234 -6.40 2.07 -9.73
N ALA A 235 -5.64 1.21 -10.40
CA ALA A 235 -5.79 1.00 -11.83
C ALA A 235 -7.18 0.47 -12.19
N ALA A 236 -7.74 -0.43 -11.38
CA ALA A 236 -9.11 -0.89 -11.51
C ALA A 236 -10.12 0.26 -11.41
N ALA A 237 -9.93 1.16 -10.44
CA ALA A 237 -10.77 2.34 -10.27
C ALA A 237 -10.67 3.32 -11.44
N VAL A 238 -9.45 3.65 -11.88
CA VAL A 238 -9.19 4.58 -12.98
C VAL A 238 -9.68 4.00 -14.31
N GLY A 239 -9.39 2.73 -14.59
CA GLY A 239 -9.85 2.07 -15.82
C GLY A 239 -11.37 2.03 -15.93
N HIS A 240 -12.07 1.82 -14.81
CA HIS A 240 -13.53 1.95 -14.78
C HIS A 240 -14.00 3.39 -14.97
N GLN A 241 -13.33 4.37 -14.34
CA GLN A 241 -13.69 5.78 -14.49
C GLN A 241 -13.53 6.28 -15.93
N VAL A 242 -12.48 5.83 -16.63
CA VAL A 242 -12.22 6.18 -18.03
C VAL A 242 -13.23 5.53 -18.98
N THR A 243 -13.60 4.27 -18.73
CA THR A 243 -14.44 3.49 -19.65
C THR A 243 -15.92 3.48 -19.31
N GLY A 244 -16.30 3.88 -18.10
CA GLY A 244 -17.65 3.74 -17.56
C GLY A 244 -18.09 2.29 -17.32
N HIS A 245 -17.21 1.30 -17.50
CA HIS A 245 -17.56 -0.13 -17.47
C HIS A 245 -16.60 -0.95 -16.61
N TRP A 246 -17.09 -2.01 -15.96
CA TRP A 246 -16.27 -2.85 -15.05
C TRP A 246 -15.12 -3.54 -15.80
N SER A 247 -15.32 -3.87 -17.07
CA SER A 247 -14.30 -4.53 -17.91
C SER A 247 -13.09 -3.64 -18.17
N GLY A 248 -13.26 -2.32 -18.29
CA GLY A 248 -12.13 -1.40 -18.39
C GLY A 248 -11.33 -1.31 -17.10
N GLY A 249 -12.00 -1.40 -15.94
CA GLY A 249 -11.32 -1.52 -14.65
C GLY A 249 -10.49 -2.80 -14.54
N VAL A 250 -11.11 -3.96 -14.78
CA VAL A 250 -10.39 -5.24 -14.78
C VAL A 250 -9.26 -5.26 -15.81
N GLY A 251 -9.48 -4.71 -17.01
CA GLY A 251 -8.47 -4.62 -18.07
C GLY A 251 -7.26 -3.78 -17.67
N ALA A 252 -7.47 -2.63 -17.02
CA ALA A 252 -6.39 -1.79 -16.51
C ALA A 252 -5.59 -2.48 -15.40
N ALA A 253 -6.26 -3.14 -14.46
CA ALA A 253 -5.60 -3.94 -13.43
C ALA A 253 -4.82 -5.12 -14.03
N ALA A 254 -5.38 -5.79 -15.04
CA ALA A 254 -4.71 -6.89 -15.74
C ALA A 254 -3.45 -6.42 -16.46
N ALA A 255 -3.50 -5.27 -17.12
CA ALA A 255 -2.33 -4.68 -17.75
C ALA A 255 -1.18 -4.49 -16.74
N LEU A 256 -1.46 -3.98 -15.54
CA LEU A 256 -0.43 -3.84 -14.50
C LEU A 256 0.01 -5.17 -13.88
N ALA A 257 -0.90 -6.11 -13.66
CA ALA A 257 -0.58 -7.40 -13.03
C ALA A 257 0.24 -8.34 -13.94
N VAL A 258 0.12 -8.16 -15.26
CA VAL A 258 0.72 -9.04 -16.28
C VAL A 258 1.91 -8.38 -16.98
N VAL A 259 2.05 -7.05 -16.91
CA VAL A 259 3.34 -6.41 -17.17
C VAL A 259 4.30 -6.97 -16.13
N ARG A 260 5.18 -7.88 -16.59
CA ARG A 260 6.37 -8.27 -15.85
C ARG A 260 6.97 -6.95 -15.34
N PRO A 261 7.25 -6.78 -14.04
CA PRO A 261 8.25 -5.81 -13.65
C PRO A 261 9.42 -6.13 -14.58
N ILE A 262 9.74 -5.19 -15.47
CA ILE A 262 10.78 -5.32 -16.48
C ILE A 262 11.89 -6.03 -15.75
N ALA A 263 12.19 -7.26 -16.19
CA ALA A 263 13.17 -8.07 -15.53
C ALA A 263 14.34 -7.13 -15.29
N VAL A 264 14.64 -6.88 -14.01
CA VAL A 264 16.02 -6.58 -13.67
C VAL A 264 16.68 -7.77 -14.29
N ASP A 265 17.26 -7.53 -15.48
CA ASP A 265 18.16 -8.44 -16.13
C ASP A 265 19.05 -8.78 -14.96
N THR A 266 18.90 -10.00 -14.45
CA THR A 266 19.76 -10.44 -13.38
C THR A 266 21.11 -10.22 -14.02
N TRP A 267 21.86 -9.24 -13.54
CA TRP A 267 23.27 -9.07 -13.84
C TRP A 267 23.94 -10.30 -13.24
N VAL A 268 23.60 -11.48 -13.78
CA VAL A 268 24.45 -12.64 -13.90
C VAL A 268 25.56 -12.12 -14.79
N GLN A 269 26.43 -11.31 -14.19
CA GLN A 269 27.82 -11.33 -14.56
C GLN A 269 28.16 -12.82 -14.54
N PRO A 270 28.53 -13.42 -15.68
CA PRO A 270 29.07 -14.78 -15.64
C PRO A 270 30.15 -14.80 -14.55
N PRO A 271 30.32 -15.92 -13.81
CA PRO A 271 31.37 -16.01 -12.82
C PRO A 271 32.66 -15.52 -13.45
N ILE A 272 33.35 -14.61 -12.75
CA ILE A 272 34.69 -14.20 -13.14
C ILE A 272 35.54 -15.47 -13.01
N ASN A 273 35.75 -16.16 -14.12
CA ASN A 273 36.69 -17.26 -14.17
C ASN A 273 38.07 -16.66 -13.93
N ALA A 274 38.61 -16.89 -12.74
CA ALA A 274 39.99 -16.60 -12.39
C ALA A 274 40.96 -17.50 -13.14
#